data_AF-A0A5J4PA29-F1
#
_entry.id   AF-A0A5J4PA29-F1
#
_cell.length_a   1.000
_cell.length_b   1.000
_cell.length_c   1.000
_cell.angle_alpha   90.00
_cell.angle_beta   90.00
_cell.angle_gamma   90.00
#
_symmetry.space_group_name_H-M   'P 1'
#
loop_
_entity.id
_entity.type
_entity.pdbx_description
1 polymer ?
#
loop_
_entity_poly.entity_id
_entity_poly.type
_entity_poly.pdbx_seq_one_letter_code
_entity_poly.pdbx_strand_id
1 'polypeptide(L)'
;GMSKEGYTSSIFSGQEQLLSSSQIYEVSRNPYDGQSRISLTGHPITKARYVIFLITGKAKANMVSKILTSGDTSSAAYIYHHANNAEMFLDAGAASQLKTAVNYI
;
A
#
# COMPACT_ATOMS: atom_id res chain seq x y z
N GLY A 1 -4.43 4.25 -2.23
CA GLY A 1 -3.96 5.11 -1.12
C GLY A 1 -3.26 4.25 -0.07
N MET A 2 -2.63 4.85 0.94
CA MET A 2 -1.86 4.14 1.97
C MET A 2 -1.99 4.82 3.34
N SER A 3 -2.13 4.04 4.41
CA SER A 3 -2.06 4.55 5.80
C SER A 3 -0.61 4.87 6.23
N LYS A 4 -0.40 5.46 7.40
CA LYS A 4 0.96 5.71 7.93
C LYS A 4 1.71 4.41 8.26
N GLU A 5 0.96 3.34 8.55
CA GLU A 5 1.45 1.98 8.80
C GLU A 5 1.64 1.15 7.53
N GLY A 6 1.29 1.68 6.36
CA GLY A 6 1.44 0.97 5.09
C GLY A 6 0.24 0.10 4.70
N TYR A 7 -0.93 0.32 5.31
CA TYR A 7 -2.13 -0.44 4.94
C TYR A 7 -2.79 0.12 3.68
N THR A 8 -3.20 -0.77 2.78
CA THR A 8 -4.04 -0.47 1.62
C THR A 8 -5.25 -1.42 1.58
N SER A 9 -6.34 -1.00 0.94
CA SER A 9 -7.55 -1.81 0.74
C SER A 9 -8.19 -2.40 2.02
N SER A 10 -7.88 -1.87 3.21
CA SER A 10 -8.23 -2.49 4.51
C SER A 10 -7.59 -3.86 4.75
N ILE A 11 -6.46 -4.15 4.11
CA ILE A 11 -5.62 -5.30 4.43
C ILE A 11 -4.64 -4.85 5.52
N PHE A 12 -4.96 -5.21 6.77
CA PHE A 12 -4.19 -4.83 7.95
C PHE A 12 -3.16 -5.91 8.32
N SER A 13 -2.24 -5.57 9.22
CA SER A 13 -1.30 -6.55 9.76
C SER A 13 -2.04 -7.68 10.52
N GLY A 14 -1.57 -8.92 10.36
CA GLY A 14 -2.21 -10.13 10.86
C GLY A 14 -3.35 -10.64 9.98
N GLN A 15 -3.59 -10.02 8.82
CA GLN A 15 -4.60 -10.42 7.84
C GLN A 15 -4.00 -10.56 6.43
N GLU A 16 -2.71 -10.88 6.35
CA GLU A 16 -1.93 -10.98 5.12
C GLU A 16 -2.42 -12.08 4.17
N GLN A 17 -3.21 -13.06 4.65
CA GLN A 17 -3.88 -14.04 3.79
C GLN A 17 -4.78 -13.38 2.72
N LEU A 18 -5.28 -12.17 2.99
CA LEU A 18 -6.06 -11.38 2.02
C LEU A 18 -5.24 -10.94 0.80
N LEU A 19 -3.90 -10.93 0.89
CA LEU A 19 -3.03 -10.53 -0.22
C LEU A 19 -2.99 -11.58 -1.34
N SER A 20 -3.08 -12.87 -0.98
CA SER A 20 -3.00 -14.00 -1.90
C SER A 20 -4.33 -14.75 -2.07
N SER A 21 -5.42 -14.23 -1.49
CA SER A 21 -6.74 -14.84 -1.62
C SER A 21 -7.19 -14.98 -3.08
N SER A 22 -7.86 -16.09 -3.37
CA SER A 22 -8.54 -16.34 -4.64
C SER A 22 -9.91 -15.65 -4.76
N GLN A 23 -10.46 -15.16 -3.64
CA GLN A 23 -11.70 -14.39 -3.64
C GLN A 23 -11.41 -12.95 -4.06
N ILE A 24 -12.34 -12.30 -4.77
CA ILE A 24 -12.17 -10.90 -5.18
C ILE A 24 -12.28 -9.97 -3.96
N TYR A 25 -13.24 -10.25 -3.07
CA TYR A 25 -13.46 -9.50 -1.85
C TYR A 25 -13.54 -10.44 -0.66
N GLU A 26 -13.03 -9.99 0.48
CA GLU A 26 -13.16 -10.69 1.76
C GLU A 26 -13.37 -9.72 2.91
N VAL A 27 -13.87 -10.24 4.04
CA VAL A 27 -14.05 -9.44 5.25
C VAL A 27 -12.70 -9.29 5.95
N SER A 28 -12.32 -8.03 6.19
CA SER A 28 -11.21 -7.64 7.05
C SER A 28 -11.77 -7.01 8.34
N ARG A 29 -10.97 -7.01 9.40
CA ARG A 29 -11.30 -6.34 10.66
C ARG A 29 -10.24 -5.29 10.99
N ASN A 30 -10.68 -4.05 11.19
CA ASN A 30 -9.78 -2.98 11.60
C ASN A 30 -9.22 -3.28 13.01
N PRO A 31 -7.89 -3.34 13.19
CA PRO A 31 -7.30 -3.71 14.49
C PRO A 31 -7.46 -2.63 15.57
N TYR A 32 -7.83 -1.40 15.20
CA TYR A 32 -7.93 -0.29 16.16
C TYR A 32 -9.29 -0.18 16.84
N ASP A 33 -10.36 -0.45 16.11
CA ASP A 33 -11.75 -0.28 16.57
C ASP A 33 -12.60 -1.55 16.43
N GLY A 34 -12.03 -2.62 15.86
CA GLY A 34 -12.72 -3.88 15.61
C GLY A 34 -13.77 -3.81 14.50
N GLN A 35 -13.87 -2.70 13.76
CA GLN A 35 -14.84 -2.52 12.68
C GLN A 35 -14.58 -3.49 11.53
N SER A 36 -15.63 -4.21 11.10
CA SER A 36 -15.58 -5.03 9.89
C SER A 36 -15.59 -4.17 8.63
N ARG A 37 -14.78 -4.54 7.64
CA ARG A 37 -14.71 -3.89 6.32
C ARG A 37 -14.68 -4.92 5.22
N ILE A 38 -15.26 -4.59 4.07
CA ILE A 38 -15.11 -5.39 2.85
C ILE A 38 -13.83 -4.92 2.15
N SER A 39 -12.84 -5.80 2.07
CA SER A 39 -11.53 -5.53 1.47
C SER A 39 -11.48 -6.11 0.06
N LEU A 40 -11.03 -5.32 -0.92
CA LEU A 40 -10.59 -5.86 -2.20
C LEU A 40 -9.25 -6.57 -1.94
N THR A 41 -9.19 -7.87 -2.24
CA THR A 41 -8.02 -8.71 -1.94
C THR A 41 -6.84 -8.40 -2.86
N GLY A 42 -5.65 -8.91 -2.55
CA GLY A 42 -4.44 -8.56 -3.28
C GLY A 42 -4.37 -9.14 -4.69
N HIS A 43 -5.00 -10.28 -4.98
CA HIS A 43 -4.99 -10.88 -6.31
C HIS A 43 -5.56 -9.97 -7.42
N PRO A 44 -6.80 -9.45 -7.32
CA PRO A 44 -7.33 -8.52 -8.31
C PRO A 44 -6.54 -7.21 -8.37
N ILE A 45 -5.99 -6.73 -7.25
CA ILE A 45 -5.20 -5.49 -7.23
C ILE A 45 -3.88 -5.66 -7.99
N THR A 46 -3.12 -6.72 -7.72
CA THR A 46 -1.82 -6.99 -8.39
C THR A 46 -1.98 -7.31 -9.88
N LYS A 47 -3.13 -7.85 -10.29
CA LYS A 47 -3.47 -8.13 -11.70
C LYS A 47 -4.11 -6.97 -12.44
N ALA A 48 -4.37 -5.83 -11.78
CA ALA A 48 -4.87 -4.64 -12.46
C ALA A 48 -3.87 -4.17 -13.54
N ARG A 49 -4.39 -3.55 -14.60
CA ARG A 49 -3.54 -2.99 -15.67
C ARG A 49 -2.58 -1.92 -15.11
N TYR A 50 -3.07 -1.09 -14.19
CA TYR A 50 -2.30 -0.09 -13.46
C TYR A 50 -2.78 0.00 -12.01
N VAL A 51 -1.85 0.10 -11.07
CA VAL A 51 -2.12 0.42 -9.66
C VAL A 51 -1.50 1.76 -9.34
N ILE A 52 -2.34 2.75 -9.02
CA ILE A 52 -1.89 4.10 -8.70
C ILE A 52 -2.04 4.36 -7.20
N PHE A 53 -0.93 4.64 -6.54
CA PHE A 53 -0.90 5.09 -5.16
C PHE A 53 -0.82 6.61 -5.09
N LEU A 54 -1.93 7.25 -4.72
CA LEU A 54 -1.94 8.66 -4.33
C LEU A 54 -1.64 8.77 -2.83
N ILE A 55 -0.49 9.36 -2.47
CA ILE A 55 0.00 9.41 -1.08
C ILE A 55 0.41 10.85 -0.74
N THR A 56 -0.30 11.44 0.23
CA THR A 56 -0.02 12.79 0.71
C THR A 56 0.26 12.83 2.21
N GLY A 57 1.08 13.79 2.65
CA GLY A 57 1.35 14.12 4.04
C GLY A 57 2.62 13.50 4.61
N LYS A 58 3.39 14.32 5.35
CA LYS A 58 4.66 13.97 5.98
C LYS A 58 4.62 12.72 6.88
N ALA A 59 3.48 12.45 7.51
CA ALA A 59 3.29 11.27 8.35
C ALA A 59 3.50 9.94 7.61
N LYS A 60 3.43 9.93 6.26
CA LYS A 60 3.59 8.75 5.42
C LYS A 60 4.99 8.57 4.86
N ALA A 61 5.87 9.57 5.00
CA ALA A 61 7.17 9.60 4.33
C ALA A 61 8.08 8.41 4.68
N ASN A 62 8.07 7.98 5.94
CA ASN A 62 8.83 6.80 6.38
C ASN A 62 8.36 5.54 5.66
N MET A 63 7.04 5.32 5.59
CA MET A 63 6.51 4.15 4.92
C MET A 63 6.75 4.19 3.41
N VAL A 64 6.65 5.35 2.77
CA VAL A 64 7.03 5.50 1.35
C VAL A 64 8.50 5.09 1.13
N SER A 65 9.42 5.62 1.96
CA SER A 65 10.84 5.27 1.89
C SER A 65 11.07 3.77 2.10
N LYS A 66 10.38 3.14 3.05
CA LYS A 66 10.44 1.70 3.30
C LYS A 66 9.94 0.87 2.13
N ILE A 67 8.81 1.23 1.51
CA ILE A 67 8.32 0.52 0.32
C ILE A 67 9.40 0.54 -0.76
N LEU A 68 10.05 1.68 -1.01
CA LEU A 68 11.03 1.78 -2.08
C LEU A 68 12.41 1.15 -1.78
N THR A 69 12.69 0.78 -0.52
CA THR A 69 14.06 0.38 -0.10
C THR A 69 14.10 -0.95 0.66
N SER A 70 12.95 -1.54 0.96
CA SER A 70 12.81 -2.79 1.73
C SER A 70 11.92 -3.79 0.98
N GLY A 71 11.71 -4.98 1.55
CA GLY A 71 10.77 -5.96 1.00
C GLY A 71 9.30 -5.69 1.35
N ASP A 72 8.47 -6.74 1.27
CA ASP A 72 7.03 -6.72 1.55
C ASP A 72 6.73 -6.56 3.05
N THR A 73 6.98 -5.36 3.56
CA THR A 73 6.84 -5.00 4.98
C THR A 73 5.44 -4.54 5.36
N SER A 74 4.54 -4.38 4.38
CA SER A 74 3.15 -3.96 4.57
C SER A 74 2.29 -4.38 3.38
N SER A 75 0.97 -4.27 3.49
CA SER A 75 0.08 -4.57 2.36
C SER A 75 0.29 -3.62 1.19
N ALA A 76 0.57 -2.34 1.42
CA ALA A 76 0.92 -1.42 0.33
C ALA A 76 2.26 -1.77 -0.32
N ALA A 77 3.27 -2.20 0.46
CA ALA A 77 4.55 -2.67 -0.08
C ALA A 77 4.35 -3.89 -0.99
N TYR A 78 3.63 -4.90 -0.49
CA TYR A 78 3.31 -6.10 -1.25
C TYR A 78 2.61 -5.76 -2.57
N ILE A 79 1.55 -4.95 -2.51
CA ILE A 79 0.85 -4.56 -3.74
C ILE A 79 1.76 -3.79 -4.69
N TYR A 80 2.58 -2.86 -4.21
CA TYR A 80 3.48 -2.07 -5.05
C TYR A 80 4.55 -2.94 -5.74
N HIS A 81 5.12 -3.93 -5.05
CA HIS A 81 6.15 -4.81 -5.59
C HIS A 81 5.63 -5.88 -6.55
N HIS A 82 4.40 -6.35 -6.33
CA HIS A 82 3.83 -7.49 -7.07
C HIS A 82 2.83 -7.10 -8.16
N ALA A 83 2.42 -5.83 -8.23
CA ALA A 83 1.58 -5.35 -9.31
C ALA A 83 2.36 -5.26 -10.63
N ASN A 84 1.69 -5.57 -11.75
CA ASN A 84 2.31 -5.51 -13.07
C ASN A 84 2.84 -4.12 -13.43
N ASN A 85 2.05 -3.08 -13.10
CA ASN A 85 2.44 -1.68 -13.26
C ASN A 85 1.95 -0.92 -12.02
N ALA A 86 2.88 -0.39 -11.24
CA ALA A 86 2.57 0.41 -10.06
C ALA A 86 3.30 1.75 -10.10
N GLU A 87 2.57 2.81 -9.76
CA GLU A 87 3.12 4.17 -9.65
C GLU A 87 2.70 4.82 -8.34
N MET A 88 3.60 5.64 -7.77
CA MET A 88 3.30 6.47 -6.62
C MET A 88 3.32 7.95 -7.02
N PHE A 89 2.22 8.65 -6.72
CA PHE A 89 2.15 10.10 -6.79
C PHE A 89 2.19 10.64 -5.37
N LEU A 90 3.23 11.42 -5.09
CA LEU A 90 3.59 11.88 -3.76
C LEU A 90 3.50 13.41 -3.68
N ASP A 91 2.98 13.95 -2.59
CA ASP A 91 3.25 15.35 -2.26
C ASP A 91 4.67 15.52 -1.65
N ALA A 92 5.13 16.76 -1.53
CA ALA A 92 6.44 17.05 -0.94
C ALA A 92 6.60 16.50 0.48
N GLY A 93 5.50 16.43 1.25
CA GLY A 93 5.50 15.84 2.58
C GLY A 93 5.78 14.34 2.56
N ALA A 94 5.05 13.58 1.76
CA ALA A 94 5.21 12.14 1.62
C ALA A 94 6.54 11.76 0.95
N ALA A 95 7.08 12.62 0.09
CA ALA A 95 8.39 12.43 -0.52
C ALA A 95 9.58 12.84 0.37
N SER A 96 9.35 13.41 1.56
CA SER A 96 10.39 14.10 2.33
C SER A 96 11.53 13.21 2.86
N GLN A 97 11.42 11.87 2.74
CA GLN A 97 12.43 10.90 3.16
C GLN A 97 13.03 10.11 1.99
N LEU A 98 12.73 10.52 0.76
CA LEU A 98 13.39 9.98 -0.42
C LEU A 98 14.74 10.66 -0.55
N LYS A 99 15.81 9.86 -0.66
CA LYS A 99 17.14 10.39 -0.99
C LYS A 99 17.09 10.87 -2.44
N THR A 100 17.46 12.12 -2.68
CA THR A 100 17.42 12.74 -4.00
C THR A 100 18.29 11.97 -5.00
N ALA A 101 17.64 11.15 -5.82
CA ALA A 101 18.15 10.67 -7.09
C ALA A 101 16.98 10.31 -8.02
N VAL A 102 15.96 11.17 -8.12
CA VAL A 102 14.95 11.04 -9.17
C VAL A 102 14.52 12.44 -9.57
N ASN A 103 14.68 12.76 -10.86
CA ASN A 103 14.23 14.03 -11.43
C ASN A 103 12.74 14.20 -11.17
N TYR A 104 12.36 15.32 -10.57
CA TYR A 104 10.98 15.77 -10.60
C TYR A 104 10.71 16.26 -12.03
N ILE A 105 9.72 15.66 -12.70
CA ILE A 105 9.01 16.29 -13.82
C ILE A 105 8.07 17.36 -13.28
#